data_AF-A0A1G7P450-F1
#
_entry.id   AF-A0A1G7P450-F1
#
_cell.length_a   1.000
_cell.length_b   1.000
_cell.length_c   1.000
_cell.angle_alpha   90.00
_cell.angle_beta   90.00
_cell.angle_gamma   90.00
#
_symmetry.space_group_name_H-M   'P 1'
#
loop_
_entity.id
_entity.type
_entity.pdbx_description
1 polymer ?
#
loop_
_entity_poly.entity_id
_entity_poly.type
_entity_poly.pdbx_seq_one_letter_code
_entity_poly.pdbx_strand_id
1 'polypeptide(L)'
;MHGQVRGDLFVDSPKPETECVFEPRAGKFLAGDRERIPNGLSPHEQLAEAMGADKTTVLGGTLFREKGRLVFTENSGHYGHRWTNATRQQFQEFLNGYGILYDYRPWG
;
A
#
# COMPACT_ATOMS: atom_id res chain seq x y z
N MET A 1 22.06 34.56 25.27
CA MET A 1 21.76 34.40 23.82
C MET A 1 22.81 33.46 23.25
N HIS A 2 22.39 32.32 22.71
CA HIS A 2 23.04 31.58 21.62
C HIS A 2 22.07 30.47 21.22
N GLY A 3 21.61 30.52 19.97
CA GLY A 3 20.52 29.69 19.46
C GLY A 3 20.98 28.29 19.08
N GLN A 4 20.16 27.31 19.43
CA GLN A 4 20.24 25.96 18.88
C GLN A 4 19.37 25.91 17.62
N VAL A 5 20.01 25.73 16.47
CA VAL A 5 19.35 25.45 15.19
C VAL A 5 18.57 24.13 15.32
N ARG A 6 17.26 24.19 15.08
CA ARG A 6 16.40 23.00 14.97
C ARG A 6 16.72 22.32 13.65
N GLY A 7 17.42 21.19 13.71
CA GLY A 7 17.47 20.25 12.60
C GLY A 7 16.09 19.64 12.45
N ASP A 8 15.49 19.82 11.28
CA ASP A 8 14.27 19.13 10.88
C ASP A 8 14.55 17.62 10.89
N LEU A 9 14.20 16.98 12.00
CA LEU A 9 14.01 15.54 12.05
C LEU A 9 12.83 15.24 11.15
N PHE A 10 13.12 14.78 9.93
CA PHE A 10 12.19 13.96 9.17
C PHE A 10 11.90 12.73 10.04
N VAL A 11 10.89 12.84 10.89
CA VAL A 11 10.43 11.71 11.71
C VAL A 11 9.79 10.73 10.74
N ASP A 12 10.50 9.65 10.42
CA ASP A 12 9.87 8.43 9.93
C ASP A 12 8.71 8.15 10.90
N SER A 13 7.48 8.29 10.43
CA SER A 13 6.32 8.08 11.30
C SER A 13 6.34 6.63 11.75
N PRO A 14 6.31 6.34 13.07
CA PRO A 14 6.25 4.97 13.61
C PRO A 14 4.87 4.33 13.40
N LYS A 15 4.08 4.83 12.46
CA LYS A 15 2.77 4.26 12.16
C LYS A 15 2.99 2.87 11.54
N PRO A 16 2.19 1.87 11.93
CA PRO A 16 2.15 0.63 11.16
C PRO A 16 1.89 0.98 9.69
N GLU A 17 2.51 0.23 8.78
CA GLU A 17 2.33 0.45 7.34
C GLU A 17 0.83 0.47 7.02
N THR A 18 0.35 1.46 6.26
CA THR A 18 -1.07 1.54 5.91
C THR A 18 -1.38 0.41 4.93
N GLU A 19 -2.40 -0.38 5.22
CA GLU A 19 -2.81 -1.49 4.37
C GLU A 19 -3.44 -0.96 3.08
N CYS A 20 -3.18 -1.63 1.95
CA CYS A 20 -3.78 -1.25 0.67
C CYS A 20 -4.16 -2.44 -0.21
N VAL A 21 -5.13 -2.21 -1.08
CA VAL A 21 -5.58 -3.17 -2.10
C VAL A 21 -5.73 -2.50 -3.46
N PHE A 22 -5.41 -3.26 -4.51
CA PHE A 22 -5.57 -2.85 -5.89
C PHE A 22 -6.39 -3.88 -6.67
N GLU A 23 -7.43 -3.41 -7.35
CA GLU A 23 -8.24 -4.22 -8.26
C GLU A 23 -7.86 -3.85 -9.71
N PRO A 24 -7.08 -4.71 -10.41
CA PRO A 24 -6.47 -4.36 -11.69
C PRO A 24 -7.47 -4.25 -12.85
N ARG A 25 -8.62 -4.94 -12.80
CA ARG A 25 -9.59 -4.94 -13.91
C ARG A 25 -10.34 -3.61 -14.02
N ALA A 26 -10.74 -3.04 -12.89
CA ALA A 26 -11.45 -1.77 -12.82
C ALA A 26 -10.52 -0.59 -12.50
N GLY A 27 -9.23 -0.82 -12.26
CA GLY A 27 -8.28 0.24 -11.90
C GLY A 27 -8.68 0.95 -10.62
N LYS A 28 -9.08 0.19 -9.59
CA LYS A 28 -9.48 0.75 -8.30
C LYS A 28 -8.41 0.50 -7.27
N PHE A 29 -8.14 1.51 -6.45
CA PHE A 29 -7.18 1.43 -5.37
C PHE A 29 -7.83 1.93 -4.07
N LEU A 30 -7.63 1.20 -2.98
CA LEU A 30 -8.09 1.61 -1.65
C LEU A 30 -6.98 1.36 -0.64
N ALA A 31 -6.72 2.35 0.21
CA ALA A 31 -5.80 2.25 1.33
C ALA A 31 -6.51 2.69 2.61
N GLY A 32 -6.14 2.10 3.73
CA GLY A 32 -6.67 2.52 5.02
C GLY A 32 -6.13 1.69 6.17
N ASP A 33 -6.11 2.32 7.34
CA ASP A 33 -5.72 1.66 8.58
C ASP A 33 -6.90 0.77 9.01
N ARG A 34 -6.75 -0.55 8.90
CA ARG A 34 -7.74 -1.53 9.32
C ARG A 34 -7.13 -2.45 10.36
N GLU A 35 -7.73 -2.51 11.53
CA GLU A 35 -7.33 -3.47 12.54
C GLU A 35 -7.70 -4.89 12.11
N ARG A 36 -6.84 -5.85 12.44
CA ARG A 36 -7.14 -7.25 12.25
C ARG A 36 -8.25 -7.66 13.21
N ILE A 37 -9.32 -8.23 12.67
CA ILE A 37 -10.43 -8.76 13.47
C ILE A 37 -10.10 -10.22 13.84
N PRO A 38 -10.02 -10.59 15.13
CA PRO A 38 -9.83 -11.98 15.53
C PRO A 38 -10.94 -12.88 14.95
N ASN A 39 -10.55 -13.98 14.29
CA ASN A 39 -11.45 -14.90 13.57
C ASN A 39 -12.31 -14.25 12.47
N GLY A 40 -11.98 -13.02 12.07
CA GLY A 40 -12.65 -12.30 11.00
C GLY A 40 -11.72 -12.05 9.81
N LEU A 41 -12.12 -11.10 8.98
CA LEU A 41 -11.36 -10.71 7.79
C LEU A 41 -10.04 -10.03 8.17
N SER A 42 -8.97 -10.36 7.43
CA SER A 42 -7.73 -9.60 7.46
C SER A 42 -7.96 -8.15 6.98
N PRO A 43 -7.04 -7.22 7.30
CA PRO A 43 -7.12 -5.84 6.80
C PRO A 43 -7.29 -5.74 5.28
N HIS A 44 -6.53 -6.51 4.49
CA HIS A 44 -6.69 -6.57 3.03
C HIS A 44 -8.09 -7.05 2.61
N GLU A 45 -8.61 -8.09 3.26
CA GLU A 45 -9.95 -8.62 2.94
C GLU A 45 -11.07 -7.61 3.27
N GLN A 46 -10.92 -6.85 4.37
CA GLN A 46 -11.86 -5.78 4.72
C GLN A 46 -11.86 -4.66 3.67
N LEU A 47 -10.69 -4.27 3.16
CA LEU A 47 -10.59 -3.26 2.10
C LEU A 47 -11.15 -3.77 0.77
N ALA A 48 -10.84 -5.02 0.40
CA ALA A 48 -11.36 -5.66 -0.81
C ALA A 48 -12.90 -5.74 -0.78
N GLU A 49 -13.49 -6.05 0.37
CA GLU A 49 -14.95 -6.05 0.56
C GLU A 49 -15.54 -4.65 0.47
N ALA A 50 -14.93 -3.66 1.13
CA ALA A 50 -15.40 -2.28 1.12
C ALA A 50 -15.42 -1.67 -0.29
N MET A 51 -14.49 -2.06 -1.17
CA MET A 51 -14.46 -1.60 -2.56
C MET A 51 -15.28 -2.46 -3.53
N GLY A 52 -15.85 -3.57 -3.05
CA GLY A 52 -16.55 -4.56 -3.88
C GLY A 52 -15.65 -5.25 -4.91
N ALA A 53 -14.39 -5.52 -4.56
CA ALA A 53 -13.44 -6.19 -5.45
C ALA A 53 -13.67 -7.70 -5.51
N ASP A 54 -13.26 -8.30 -6.63
CA ASP A 54 -13.13 -9.75 -6.73
C ASP A 54 -11.97 -10.22 -5.84
N LYS A 55 -12.32 -10.88 -4.73
CA LYS A 55 -11.37 -11.40 -3.74
C LYS A 55 -10.42 -12.47 -4.31
N THR A 56 -10.65 -12.97 -5.52
CA THR A 56 -9.77 -13.93 -6.21
C THR A 56 -8.68 -13.25 -7.04
N THR A 57 -8.87 -12.00 -7.48
CA THR A 57 -7.92 -11.28 -8.33
C THR A 57 -7.33 -10.02 -7.69
N VAL A 58 -7.93 -9.51 -6.61
CA VAL A 58 -7.43 -8.34 -5.89
C VAL A 58 -5.99 -8.58 -5.38
N LEU A 59 -5.17 -7.55 -5.48
CA LEU A 59 -3.79 -7.53 -4.98
C LEU A 59 -3.78 -6.81 -3.64
N GLY A 60 -3.00 -7.32 -2.69
CA GLY A 60 -2.80 -6.70 -1.37
C GLY A 60 -1.35 -6.24 -1.21
N GLY A 61 -1.17 -5.19 -0.43
CA GLY A 61 0.14 -4.65 -0.10
C GLY A 61 0.09 -3.66 1.06
N THR A 62 1.19 -2.95 1.25
CA THR A 62 1.26 -1.85 2.21
C THR A 62 1.76 -0.57 1.57
N LEU A 63 1.41 0.55 2.19
CA LEU A 63 1.72 1.91 1.77
C LEU A 63 2.25 2.69 2.97
N PHE A 64 3.40 3.33 2.81
CA PHE A 64 3.93 4.25 3.81
C PHE A 64 4.69 5.40 3.16
N ARG A 65 5.16 6.35 3.97
CA ARG A 65 6.02 7.43 3.53
C ARG A 65 7.45 7.21 4.02
N GLU A 66 8.41 7.34 3.12
CA GLU A 66 9.83 7.31 3.43
C GLU A 66 10.50 8.45 2.64
N LYS A 67 11.28 9.30 3.33
CA LYS A 67 12.01 10.43 2.70
C LYS A 67 11.13 11.31 1.78
N GLY A 68 9.88 11.55 2.19
CA GLY A 68 8.92 12.39 1.45
C GLY A 68 8.25 11.73 0.24
N ARG A 69 8.53 10.45 -0.04
CA ARG A 69 7.92 9.69 -1.14
C ARG A 69 6.97 8.64 -0.61
N LEU A 70 5.96 8.29 -1.41
CA LEU A 70 5.14 7.12 -1.15
C LEU A 70 5.94 5.86 -1.49
N VAL A 71 5.92 4.89 -0.59
CA VAL A 71 6.49 3.57 -0.81
C VAL A 71 5.34 2.56 -0.83
N PHE A 72 5.27 1.77 -1.90
CA PHE A 72 4.34 0.66 -2.02
C PHE A 72 5.11 -0.66 -1.92
N THR A 73 4.58 -1.60 -1.14
CA THR A 73 5.13 -2.95 -1.04
C THR A 73 4.09 -4.00 -1.42
N GLU A 74 4.55 -5.19 -1.75
CA GLU A 74 3.70 -6.36 -2.01
C GLU A 74 3.33 -7.16 -0.75
N ASN A 75 3.57 -6.60 0.45
CA ASN A 75 3.40 -7.31 1.71
C ASN A 75 1.93 -7.65 1.98
N SER A 76 1.55 -8.91 1.70
CA SER A 76 0.21 -9.42 1.97
C SER A 76 0.24 -10.95 2.09
N GLY A 77 -0.23 -11.47 3.22
CA GLY A 77 -0.32 -12.93 3.41
C GLY A 77 -1.34 -13.57 2.47
N HIS A 78 -2.60 -13.07 2.47
CA HIS A 78 -3.69 -13.69 1.70
C HIS A 78 -3.53 -13.42 0.20
N TYR A 79 -3.09 -12.22 -0.19
CA TYR A 79 -3.10 -11.79 -1.60
C TYR A 79 -1.72 -11.68 -2.24
N GLY A 80 -0.63 -11.86 -1.48
CA GLY A 80 0.73 -11.65 -1.98
C GLY A 80 1.13 -12.57 -3.14
N HIS A 81 0.61 -13.80 -3.17
CA HIS A 81 0.90 -14.78 -4.25
C HIS A 81 0.37 -14.36 -5.63
N ARG A 82 -0.41 -13.27 -5.73
CA ARG A 82 -1.00 -12.78 -6.98
C ARG A 82 -0.16 -11.70 -7.66
N TRP A 83 0.90 -11.25 -6.98
CA TRP A 83 1.89 -10.39 -7.61
C TRP A 83 2.71 -11.21 -8.62
N THR A 84 2.56 -10.81 -9.89
CA THR A 84 3.24 -11.35 -11.06
C THR A 84 3.83 -10.17 -11.83
N ASN A 85 4.72 -10.43 -12.79
CA ASN A 85 5.25 -9.34 -13.63
C ASN A 85 4.14 -8.55 -14.35
N ALA A 86 3.07 -9.22 -14.79
CA ALA A 86 1.95 -8.57 -15.45
C ALA A 86 1.14 -7.68 -14.48
N THR A 87 0.83 -8.17 -13.29
CA THR A 87 0.05 -7.40 -12.30
C THR A 87 0.86 -6.26 -11.67
N ARG A 88 2.18 -6.44 -11.54
CA ARG A 88 3.14 -5.36 -11.20
C ARG A 88 3.10 -4.23 -12.22
N GLN A 89 3.14 -4.59 -13.51
CA GLN A 89 3.11 -3.61 -14.59
C GLN A 89 1.79 -2.83 -14.58
N GLN A 90 0.65 -3.52 -14.47
CA GLN A 90 -0.67 -2.88 -14.39
C GLN A 90 -0.77 -1.89 -13.22
N PHE A 91 -0.24 -2.25 -12.05
CA PHE A 91 -0.25 -1.37 -10.89
C PHE A 91 0.63 -0.12 -11.08
N GLN A 92 1.84 -0.30 -11.62
CA GLN A 92 2.74 0.82 -11.91
C GLN A 92 2.17 1.76 -12.98
N GLU A 93 1.58 1.22 -14.04
CA GLU A 93 0.87 1.99 -15.06
C GLU A 93 -0.29 2.79 -14.47
N PHE A 94 -1.08 2.17 -13.58
CA PHE A 94 -2.14 2.86 -12.84
C PHE A 94 -1.60 4.06 -12.06
N LEU A 95 -0.57 3.87 -11.22
CA LEU A 95 0.00 4.97 -10.42
C LEU A 95 0.59 6.08 -11.29
N ASN A 96 1.30 5.69 -12.35
CA ASN A 96 1.90 6.62 -13.32
C ASN A 96 0.81 7.43 -14.05
N GLY A 97 -0.33 6.81 -14.37
CA GLY A 97 -1.48 7.47 -14.99
C GLY A 97 -2.06 8.61 -14.15
N TYR A 98 -1.91 8.55 -12.82
CA TYR A 98 -2.28 9.63 -11.89
C TYR A 98 -1.13 10.59 -11.56
N GLY A 99 0.04 10.43 -12.17
CA GLY A 99 1.21 11.28 -11.91
C GLY A 99 1.78 11.12 -10.49
N ILE A 100 1.53 9.98 -9.84
CA ILE A 100 2.00 9.71 -8.48
C ILE A 100 3.51 9.42 -8.53
N LEU A 101 4.28 10.08 -7.68
CA LEU A 101 5.70 9.77 -7.46
C LEU A 101 5.84 8.76 -6.32
N TYR A 102 6.40 7.60 -6.62
CA TYR A 102 6.51 6.50 -5.65
C TYR A 102 7.79 5.69 -5.80
N ASP A 103 8.14 4.97 -4.75
CA ASP A 103 9.03 3.82 -4.81
C ASP A 103 8.20 2.53 -4.69
N TYR A 104 8.61 1.49 -5.41
CA TYR A 104 7.95 0.19 -5.42
C TYR A 104 8.91 -0.89 -4.96
N ARG A 105 8.48 -1.70 -3.99
CA ARG A 105 9.29 -2.77 -3.38
C ARG A 105 8.57 -4.11 -3.57
N PRO A 106 8.93 -4.91 -4.59
CA PRO A 106 8.36 -6.22 -4.77
C PRO A 106 8.72 -7.15 -3.61
N TRP A 107 7.90 -8.17 -3.36
CA TRP A 107 8.21 -9.20 -2.37
C TRP A 107 9.13 -10.24 -3.01
N GLY A 108 10.30 -10.47 -2.41
CA GLY A 108 11.33 -11.38 -2.91
C GLY A 108 12.72 -10.84 -2.66
#